data_AF-A0A3D2RZ35-F1
#
_entry.id   AF-A0A3D2RZ35-F1
#
_cell.length_a   1.000
_cell.length_b   1.000
_cell.length_c   1.000
_cell.angle_alpha   90.00
_cell.angle_beta   90.00
_cell.angle_gamma   90.00
#
_symmetry.space_group_name_H-M   'P 1'
#
loop_
_entity.id
_entity.type
_entity.pdbx_description
1 polymer ?
#
loop_
_entity_poly.entity_id
_entity_poly.type
_entity_poly.pdbx_seq_one_letter_code
_entity_poly.pdbx_strand_id
1 'polypeptide(L)'
;MVHNWVFLREEDDFEASLEFFIGSLDTNLGYVREHTHLLTRAINWDQNNRIRELALSRQELQVAEKWLTQGLSTEPKPAELHSEYLTFSRISIDRLQRLIVVGVSIIFVLVVLSVFSLFQRQLLAIESVNIVEEQRREIDIQRQLAEEQQPVAFRFSTAASDKLIFERDSEWKYFRGIQEPLGPEYCWQETRFDDTQWETGPAPFYYGDGTGGTFLGDMQKRYCTLYLRRLFRVDDPDNISGLDFIVDFDDGFRMWINNKEVLSINVPSSLKFNSFASDQHESGEFETFEIANPSSFLKKGVNIIAIHGINVSQTSSDFLINAELVSIEADFNPPLVAFISPKSGKVSQLRQVTIHFSEPVTGIDADDLLLEGQPAEGMEGKNDTWTFSFPPIDYGDAVLTWNPDHKIQDTARPPNPFDDTAVGET
;
A
#
# COMPACT_ATOMS: atom_id res chain seq x y z
N MET A 1 -111.14 -19.00 12.73
CA MET A 1 -112.44 -18.46 13.19
C MET A 1 -113.51 -19.55 13.12
N VAL A 2 -113.79 -20.17 14.27
CA VAL A 2 -115.18 -20.56 14.56
C VAL A 2 -115.90 -19.22 14.64
N HIS A 3 -116.89 -18.99 13.78
CA HIS A 3 -117.71 -17.80 13.92
C HIS A 3 -118.46 -17.96 15.25
N ASN A 4 -117.99 -17.26 16.28
CA ASN A 4 -118.65 -17.14 17.57
C ASN A 4 -119.84 -16.21 17.36
N TRP A 5 -120.96 -16.80 16.94
CA TRP A 5 -122.23 -16.10 16.93
C TRP A 5 -122.66 -15.91 18.38
N VAL A 6 -122.64 -14.67 18.85
CA VAL A 6 -123.31 -14.31 20.10
C VAL A 6 -124.76 -14.02 19.72
N PHE A 7 -125.65 -14.98 20.00
CA PHE A 7 -127.08 -14.84 19.69
C PHE A 7 -127.77 -14.01 20.77
N LEU A 8 -128.53 -13.01 20.36
CA LEU A 8 -129.32 -12.14 21.23
C LEU A 8 -130.81 -12.36 20.90
N ARG A 9 -131.45 -13.33 21.57
CA ARG A 9 -132.86 -13.70 21.35
C ARG A 9 -133.68 -13.36 22.60
N GLU A 10 -135.00 -13.21 22.49
CA GLU A 10 -135.88 -12.75 23.59
C GLU A 10 -135.83 -13.59 24.87
N GLU A 11 -135.34 -14.84 24.79
CA GLU A 11 -135.22 -15.79 25.90
C GLU A 11 -133.79 -15.90 26.45
N ASP A 12 -132.84 -15.15 25.87
CA ASP A 12 -131.44 -15.06 26.31
C ASP A 12 -131.19 -13.71 27.04
N ASP A 13 -130.37 -13.72 28.10
CA ASP A 13 -130.01 -12.53 28.90
C ASP A 13 -129.12 -11.57 28.08
N PHE A 14 -129.73 -10.47 27.65
CA PHE A 14 -129.11 -9.49 26.76
C PHE A 14 -127.89 -8.81 27.39
N GLU A 15 -127.97 -8.45 28.67
CA GLU A 15 -126.92 -7.67 29.35
C GLU A 15 -125.63 -8.51 29.47
N ALA A 16 -125.76 -9.77 29.90
CA ALA A 16 -124.62 -10.68 30.05
C ALA A 16 -123.98 -11.04 28.69
N SER A 17 -124.79 -11.18 27.64
CA SER A 17 -124.31 -11.49 26.29
C SER A 17 -123.58 -10.29 25.66
N LEU A 18 -124.02 -9.05 25.97
CA LEU A 18 -123.34 -7.83 25.54
C LEU A 18 -122.01 -7.63 26.27
N GLU A 19 -121.93 -7.88 27.57
CA GLU A 19 -120.66 -7.82 28.32
C GLU A 19 -119.64 -8.86 27.81
N PHE A 20 -120.09 -10.08 27.49
CA PHE A 20 -119.22 -11.09 26.88
C PHE A 20 -118.70 -10.66 25.51
N PHE A 21 -119.54 -10.03 24.69
CA PHE A 21 -119.13 -9.48 23.40
C PHE A 21 -118.09 -8.37 23.56
N ILE A 22 -118.31 -7.42 24.47
CA ILE A 22 -117.37 -6.33 24.76
C ILE A 22 -116.05 -6.89 25.31
N GLY A 23 -116.09 -7.86 26.23
CA GLY A 23 -114.89 -8.53 26.75
C GLY A 23 -114.11 -9.29 25.67
N SER A 24 -114.80 -9.90 24.70
CA SER A 24 -114.16 -10.58 23.57
C SER A 24 -113.50 -9.63 22.56
N LEU A 25 -114.00 -8.39 22.46
CA LEU A 25 -113.46 -7.33 21.61
C LEU A 25 -112.16 -6.74 22.18
N ASP A 26 -112.02 -6.66 23.51
CA ASP A 26 -110.88 -6.00 24.17
C ASP A 26 -109.64 -6.91 24.32
N THR A 27 -109.84 -8.24 24.32
CA THR A 27 -108.78 -9.20 24.71
C THR A 27 -107.66 -9.40 23.67
N ASN A 28 -107.76 -8.90 22.43
CA ASN A 28 -106.76 -9.18 21.38
C ASN A 28 -106.24 -7.97 20.58
N LEU A 29 -106.53 -6.74 21.00
CA LEU A 29 -106.27 -5.55 20.19
C LEU A 29 -104.78 -5.19 20.06
N GLY A 30 -103.99 -5.39 21.13
CA GLY A 30 -102.55 -5.12 21.13
C GLY A 30 -101.76 -6.07 20.22
N TYR A 31 -102.10 -7.35 20.22
CA TYR A 31 -101.45 -8.36 19.37
C TYR A 31 -101.70 -8.08 17.88
N VAL A 32 -102.93 -7.73 17.51
CA VAL A 32 -103.30 -7.39 16.12
C VAL A 32 -102.63 -6.09 15.65
N ARG A 33 -102.47 -5.12 16.55
CA ARG A 33 -101.76 -3.87 16.23
C ARG A 33 -100.30 -4.12 15.90
N GLU A 34 -99.60 -4.93 16.71
CA GLU A 34 -98.21 -5.31 16.42
C GLU A 34 -98.09 -6.20 15.19
N HIS A 35 -99.07 -7.08 14.94
CA HIS A 35 -99.15 -7.83 13.68
C HIS A 35 -99.15 -6.89 12.49
N THR A 36 -100.04 -5.90 12.49
CA THR A 36 -100.16 -4.94 11.38
C THR A 36 -98.91 -4.08 11.25
N HIS A 37 -98.34 -3.64 12.37
CA HIS A 37 -97.14 -2.81 12.40
C HIS A 37 -95.91 -3.55 11.86
N LEU A 38 -95.65 -4.77 12.34
CA LEU A 38 -94.54 -5.60 11.86
C LEU A 38 -94.75 -6.02 10.40
N LEU A 39 -95.98 -6.28 9.97
CA LEU A 39 -96.27 -6.64 8.58
C LEU A 39 -96.00 -5.47 7.66
N THR A 40 -96.40 -4.26 8.06
CA THR A 40 -96.14 -3.04 7.29
C THR A 40 -94.63 -2.78 7.16
N ARG A 41 -93.86 -2.97 8.24
CA ARG A 41 -92.39 -2.85 8.19
C ARG A 41 -91.76 -3.93 7.32
N ALA A 42 -92.22 -5.18 7.43
CA ALA A 42 -91.72 -6.29 6.64
C ALA A 42 -92.01 -6.09 5.14
N ILE A 43 -93.19 -5.59 4.79
CA ILE A 43 -93.54 -5.23 3.41
C ILE A 43 -92.66 -4.09 2.91
N ASN A 44 -92.46 -3.04 3.70
CA ASN A 44 -91.59 -1.92 3.33
C ASN A 44 -90.15 -2.40 3.09
N TRP A 45 -89.62 -3.24 3.99
CA TRP A 45 -88.32 -3.87 3.83
C TRP A 45 -88.23 -4.71 2.55
N ASP A 46 -89.23 -5.55 2.27
CA ASP A 46 -89.27 -6.41 1.08
C ASP A 46 -89.33 -5.61 -0.22
N GLN A 47 -90.17 -4.57 -0.28
CA GLN A 47 -90.30 -3.66 -1.42
C GLN A 47 -89.03 -2.84 -1.68
N ASN A 48 -88.26 -2.54 -0.63
CA ASN A 48 -86.99 -1.82 -0.74
C ASN A 48 -85.80 -2.79 -0.89
N ASN A 49 -85.96 -3.85 -1.70
CA ASN A 49 -84.91 -4.84 -1.99
C ASN A 49 -84.25 -5.44 -0.74
N ARG A 50 -84.98 -5.51 0.37
CA ARG A 50 -84.50 -6.09 1.62
C ARG A 50 -83.22 -5.42 2.15
N ILE A 51 -83.07 -4.10 1.95
CA ILE A 51 -81.90 -3.35 2.42
C ILE A 51 -81.73 -3.40 3.93
N ARG A 52 -80.48 -3.26 4.37
CA ARG A 52 -80.09 -3.49 5.76
C ARG A 52 -80.56 -2.40 6.71
N GLU A 53 -80.62 -1.16 6.25
CA GLU A 53 -80.99 0.02 7.02
C GLU A 53 -82.42 -0.07 7.56
N LEU A 54 -83.24 -0.90 6.93
CA LEU A 54 -84.61 -1.19 7.34
C LEU A 54 -84.71 -2.42 8.26
N ALA A 55 -83.61 -3.10 8.61
CA ALA A 55 -83.63 -4.17 9.60
C ALA A 55 -84.02 -3.65 10.99
N LEU A 56 -84.63 -4.52 11.80
CA LEU A 56 -84.96 -4.19 13.19
C LEU A 56 -83.68 -3.96 13.99
N SER A 57 -83.69 -2.97 14.88
CA SER A 57 -82.62 -2.80 15.86
C SER A 57 -82.59 -4.00 16.83
N ARG A 58 -81.51 -4.19 17.58
CA ARG A 58 -81.42 -5.29 18.56
C ARG A 58 -82.58 -5.31 19.55
N GLN A 59 -83.00 -4.14 20.01
CA GLN A 59 -84.09 -4.02 20.98
C GLN A 59 -85.43 -4.33 20.31
N GLU A 60 -85.66 -3.82 19.10
CA GLU A 60 -86.87 -4.07 18.33
C GLU A 60 -87.02 -5.56 17.95
N LEU A 61 -85.91 -6.21 17.57
CA LEU A 61 -85.89 -7.63 17.21
C LEU A 61 -86.29 -8.50 18.41
N GLN A 62 -85.81 -8.21 19.61
CA GLN A 62 -86.20 -8.95 20.82
C GLN A 62 -87.71 -8.87 21.10
N VAL A 63 -88.30 -7.69 20.90
CA VAL A 63 -89.74 -7.50 21.07
C VAL A 63 -90.52 -8.25 19.99
N ALA A 64 -90.11 -8.12 18.73
CA ALA A 64 -90.75 -8.79 17.60
C ALA A 64 -90.66 -10.33 17.67
N GLU A 65 -89.55 -10.88 18.16
CA GLU A 65 -89.38 -12.32 18.35
C GLU A 65 -90.32 -12.87 19.44
N LYS A 66 -90.48 -12.13 20.55
CA LYS A 66 -91.46 -12.48 21.59
C LYS A 66 -92.88 -12.46 21.02
N TRP A 67 -93.21 -11.44 20.23
CA TRP A 67 -94.49 -11.37 19.54
C TRP A 67 -94.70 -12.57 18.60
N LEU A 68 -93.69 -12.96 17.81
CA LEU A 68 -93.77 -14.11 16.90
C LEU A 68 -94.08 -15.41 17.65
N THR A 69 -93.48 -15.63 18.83
CA THR A 69 -93.78 -16.80 19.66
C THR A 69 -95.21 -16.83 20.21
N GLN A 70 -95.79 -15.67 20.53
CA GLN A 70 -97.17 -15.56 21.01
C GLN A 70 -98.19 -15.83 19.88
N GLY A 71 -97.80 -15.57 18.63
CA GLY A 71 -98.64 -15.75 17.45
C GLY A 71 -98.87 -17.19 16.99
N LEU A 72 -98.18 -18.17 17.60
CA LEU A 72 -98.39 -19.58 17.30
C LEU A 72 -99.76 -20.10 17.77
N SER A 73 -100.34 -19.48 18.81
CA SER A 73 -101.61 -19.86 19.42
C SER A 73 -102.70 -18.80 19.30
N THR A 74 -102.46 -17.70 18.57
CA THR A 74 -103.31 -16.50 18.52
C THR A 74 -103.62 -16.10 17.08
N GLU A 75 -104.88 -15.78 16.78
CA GLU A 75 -105.28 -15.27 15.45
C GLU A 75 -105.24 -13.73 15.42
N PRO A 76 -104.76 -13.09 14.33
CA PRO A 76 -104.25 -13.69 13.10
C PRO A 76 -102.85 -14.30 13.27
N LYS A 77 -102.64 -15.46 12.63
CA LYS A 77 -101.31 -16.08 12.60
C LYS A 77 -100.29 -15.14 11.94
N PRO A 78 -99.02 -15.15 12.40
CA PRO A 78 -97.94 -14.43 11.74
C PRO A 78 -97.79 -14.87 10.28
N ALA A 79 -97.76 -13.89 9.36
CA ALA A 79 -97.40 -14.12 7.97
C ALA A 79 -95.94 -14.60 7.81
N GLU A 80 -95.66 -15.34 6.75
CA GLU A 80 -94.31 -15.82 6.40
C GLU A 80 -93.28 -14.68 6.31
N LEU A 81 -93.70 -13.52 5.78
CA LEU A 81 -92.85 -12.36 5.64
C LEU A 81 -92.34 -11.79 6.98
N HIS A 82 -93.10 -11.98 8.08
CA HIS A 82 -92.60 -11.62 9.41
C HIS A 82 -91.37 -12.47 9.78
N SER A 83 -91.46 -13.78 9.59
CA SER A 83 -90.39 -14.72 9.91
C SER A 83 -89.14 -14.43 9.09
N GLU A 84 -89.29 -14.14 7.79
CA GLU A 84 -88.17 -13.73 6.93
C GLU A 84 -87.51 -12.44 7.40
N TYR A 85 -88.31 -11.41 7.70
CA TYR A 85 -87.80 -10.11 8.13
C TYR A 85 -87.05 -10.17 9.47
N LEU A 86 -87.57 -10.94 10.43
CA LEU A 86 -86.91 -11.17 11.72
C LEU A 86 -85.60 -11.97 11.54
N THR A 87 -85.61 -13.00 10.69
CA THR A 87 -84.41 -13.79 10.40
C THR A 87 -83.33 -12.92 9.75
N PHE A 88 -83.69 -12.09 8.78
CA PHE A 88 -82.79 -11.15 8.14
C PHE A 88 -82.22 -10.13 9.14
N SER A 89 -83.07 -9.59 10.01
CA SER A 89 -82.66 -8.64 11.05
C SER A 89 -81.67 -9.27 12.02
N ARG A 90 -81.90 -10.54 12.42
CA ARG A 90 -80.98 -11.32 13.27
C ARG A 90 -79.60 -11.48 12.62
N ILE A 91 -79.56 -11.92 11.36
CA ILE A 91 -78.29 -12.10 10.60
C ILE A 91 -77.54 -10.77 10.41
N SER A 92 -78.28 -9.68 10.21
CA SER A 92 -77.72 -8.34 9.99
C SER A 92 -77.01 -7.77 11.21
N ILE A 93 -77.45 -8.12 12.43
CA ILE A 93 -76.84 -7.70 13.70
C ILE A 93 -75.55 -8.50 13.96
N ASP A 94 -75.55 -9.82 13.76
CA ASP A 94 -74.39 -10.69 14.05
C ASP A 94 -73.16 -10.35 13.18
N ARG A 95 -73.37 -9.91 11.93
CA ARG A 95 -72.27 -9.49 11.04
C ARG A 95 -71.50 -8.28 11.56
N LEU A 96 -72.17 -7.33 12.22
CA LEU A 96 -71.51 -6.12 12.78
C LEU A 96 -70.54 -6.47 13.91
N GLN A 97 -70.96 -7.37 14.81
CA GLN A 97 -70.12 -7.80 15.92
C GLN A 97 -68.88 -8.55 15.43
N ARG A 98 -69.01 -9.41 14.40
CA ARG A 98 -67.87 -10.12 13.83
C ARG A 98 -66.84 -9.19 13.20
N LEU A 99 -67.25 -8.14 12.49
CA LEU A 99 -66.33 -7.20 11.84
C LEU A 99 -65.49 -6.39 12.85
N ILE A 100 -66.08 -5.94 13.95
CA ILE A 100 -65.38 -5.17 14.99
C ILE A 100 -64.31 -6.03 15.68
N VAL A 101 -64.65 -7.28 16.03
CA VAL A 101 -63.71 -8.20 16.70
C VAL A 101 -62.50 -8.50 15.81
N VAL A 102 -62.73 -8.79 14.52
CA VAL A 102 -61.64 -9.04 13.56
C VAL A 102 -60.73 -7.82 13.42
N GLY A 103 -61.30 -6.61 13.35
CA GLY A 103 -60.51 -5.38 13.25
C GLY A 103 -59.61 -5.13 14.46
N VAL A 104 -60.13 -5.32 15.68
CA VAL A 104 -59.34 -5.15 16.92
C VAL A 104 -58.23 -6.20 17.03
N SER A 105 -58.49 -7.45 16.64
CA SER A 105 -57.47 -8.50 16.64
C SER A 105 -56.31 -8.20 15.69
N ILE A 106 -56.58 -7.66 14.50
CA ILE A 106 -55.54 -7.29 13.53
C ILE A 106 -54.64 -6.17 14.10
N ILE A 107 -55.24 -5.14 14.69
CA ILE A 107 -54.49 -4.01 15.28
C ILE A 107 -53.60 -4.51 16.41
N PHE A 108 -54.12 -5.39 17.28
CA PHE A 108 -53.34 -5.96 18.38
C PHE A 108 -52.12 -6.75 17.87
N VAL A 109 -52.30 -7.59 16.84
CA VAL A 109 -51.19 -8.35 16.24
C VAL A 109 -50.13 -7.43 15.63
N LEU A 110 -50.54 -6.35 14.94
CA LEU A 110 -49.61 -5.39 14.37
C LEU A 110 -48.78 -4.65 15.44
N VAL A 111 -49.40 -4.28 16.57
CA VAL A 111 -48.68 -3.66 17.70
C VAL A 111 -47.67 -4.63 18.29
N VAL A 112 -48.05 -5.88 18.53
CA VAL A 112 -47.13 -6.91 19.06
C VAL A 112 -45.94 -7.14 18.12
N LEU A 113 -46.19 -7.25 16.81
CA LEU A 113 -45.12 -7.40 15.82
C LEU A 113 -44.19 -6.18 15.77
N SER A 114 -44.74 -4.97 15.90
CA SER A 114 -43.92 -3.74 15.92
C SER A 114 -43.05 -3.67 17.17
N VAL A 115 -43.59 -4.01 18.34
CA VAL A 115 -42.81 -4.07 19.60
C VAL A 115 -41.74 -5.16 19.52
N PHE A 116 -42.08 -6.34 19.00
CA PHE A 116 -41.12 -7.42 18.79
C PHE A 116 -40.00 -7.02 17.83
N SER A 117 -40.31 -6.32 16.73
CA SER A 117 -39.31 -5.81 15.79
C SER A 117 -38.38 -4.78 16.45
N LEU A 118 -38.91 -3.86 17.26
CA LEU A 118 -38.09 -2.89 18.00
C LEU A 118 -37.18 -3.59 19.01
N PHE A 119 -37.69 -4.60 19.72
CA PHE A 119 -36.90 -5.38 20.67
C PHE A 119 -35.79 -6.18 19.98
N GLN A 120 -36.09 -6.83 18.85
CA GLN A 120 -35.06 -7.52 18.05
C GLN A 120 -33.99 -6.56 17.53
N ARG A 121 -34.37 -5.36 17.06
CA ARG A 121 -33.40 -4.33 16.63
C ARG A 121 -32.49 -3.87 17.77
N GLN A 122 -33.02 -3.74 18.98
CA GLN A 122 -32.21 -3.37 20.15
C GLN A 122 -31.19 -4.46 20.51
N LEU A 123 -31.58 -5.74 20.46
CA LEU A 123 -30.67 -6.84 20.75
C LEU A 123 -29.53 -6.94 19.73
N LEU A 124 -29.84 -6.82 18.42
CA LEU A 124 -28.84 -6.86 17.36
C LEU A 124 -27.86 -5.67 17.42
N ALA A 125 -28.33 -4.50 17.85
CA ALA A 125 -27.48 -3.32 18.00
C ALA A 125 -26.42 -3.49 19.10
N ILE A 126 -26.78 -4.13 20.22
CA ILE A 126 -25.85 -4.36 21.34
C ILE A 126 -24.72 -5.30 20.93
N GLU A 127 -25.03 -6.37 20.20
CA GLU A 127 -24.03 -7.32 19.71
C GLU A 127 -23.06 -6.67 18.71
N SER A 128 -23.57 -5.78 17.84
CA SER A 128 -22.72 -5.09 16.86
C SER A 128 -21.69 -4.14 17.48
N VAL A 129 -21.96 -3.57 18.66
CA VAL A 129 -21.01 -2.66 19.34
C VAL A 129 -19.82 -3.44 19.88
N ASN A 130 -20.06 -4.60 20.50
CA ASN A 130 -18.98 -5.44 21.05
C ASN A 130 -18.02 -5.93 19.96
N ILE A 131 -18.57 -6.33 18.80
CA ILE A 131 -17.77 -6.76 17.65
C ILE A 131 -16.88 -5.62 17.13
N VAL A 132 -17.42 -4.39 17.04
CA VAL A 132 -16.66 -3.22 16.59
C VAL A 132 -15.58 -2.84 17.60
N GLU A 133 -15.84 -2.97 18.90
CA GLU A 133 -14.85 -2.72 19.94
C GLU A 133 -13.71 -3.76 19.92
N GLU A 134 -14.03 -5.04 19.73
CA GLU A 134 -13.01 -6.08 19.56
C GLU A 134 -12.16 -5.85 18.32
N GLN A 135 -12.79 -5.54 17.17
CA GLN A 135 -12.08 -5.20 15.94
C GLN A 135 -11.18 -3.96 16.11
N ARG A 136 -11.63 -2.93 16.84
CA ARG A 136 -10.80 -1.75 17.15
C ARG A 136 -9.58 -2.13 17.97
N ARG A 137 -9.73 -2.97 19.00
CA ARG A 137 -8.60 -3.45 19.80
C ARG A 137 -7.61 -4.26 18.98
N GLU A 138 -8.10 -5.13 18.08
CA GLU A 138 -7.23 -5.87 17.17
C GLU A 138 -6.48 -4.93 16.23
N ILE A 139 -7.15 -3.92 15.67
CA ILE A 139 -6.50 -2.90 14.83
C ILE A 139 -5.46 -2.11 15.61
N ASP A 140 -5.75 -1.72 16.85
CA ASP A 140 -4.82 -0.97 17.71
C ASP A 140 -3.60 -1.82 18.10
N ILE A 141 -3.80 -3.11 18.39
CA ILE A 141 -2.71 -4.07 18.66
C ILE A 141 -1.88 -4.28 17.38
N GLN A 142 -2.52 -4.48 16.23
CA GLN A 142 -1.82 -4.60 14.94
C GLN A 142 -1.04 -3.33 14.60
N ARG A 143 -1.58 -2.15 14.92
CA ARG A 143 -0.89 -0.88 14.73
C ARG A 143 0.31 -0.72 15.66
N GLN A 144 0.18 -1.07 16.95
CA GLN A 144 1.31 -1.06 17.88
C GLN A 144 2.39 -2.06 17.46
N LEU A 145 2.01 -3.28 17.09
CA LEU A 145 2.95 -4.26 16.56
C LEU A 145 3.62 -3.79 15.27
N ALA A 146 2.88 -3.10 14.39
CA ALA A 146 3.43 -2.53 13.16
C ALA A 146 4.35 -1.32 13.43
N GLU A 147 4.06 -0.48 14.43
CA GLU A 147 4.92 0.63 14.86
C GLU A 147 6.21 0.11 15.54
N GLU A 148 6.13 -0.98 16.32
CA GLU A 148 7.28 -1.63 16.97
C GLU A 148 8.13 -2.46 15.98
N GLN A 149 7.50 -2.97 14.91
CA GLN A 149 8.16 -3.69 13.81
C GLN A 149 8.43 -2.82 12.58
N GLN A 150 8.31 -1.49 12.65
CA GLN A 150 8.73 -0.64 11.53
C GLN A 150 10.21 -0.93 11.24
N PRO A 151 10.55 -1.50 10.06
CA PRO A 151 11.94 -1.62 9.71
C PRO A 151 12.44 -0.19 9.56
N VAL A 152 13.39 0.21 10.41
CA VAL A 152 14.32 1.26 10.04
C VAL A 152 14.82 0.84 8.66
N ALA A 153 14.54 1.64 7.64
CA ALA A 153 14.93 1.30 6.29
C ALA A 153 16.45 1.33 6.24
N PHE A 154 17.09 0.20 6.50
CA PHE A 154 18.53 0.02 6.31
C PHE A 154 18.77 0.06 4.81
N ARG A 155 19.14 1.24 4.32
CA ARG A 155 19.68 1.38 2.98
C ARG A 155 21.10 0.85 3.05
N PHE A 156 21.30 -0.33 2.50
CA PHE A 156 22.64 -0.86 2.27
C PHE A 156 23.24 -0.07 1.10
N SER A 157 24.23 0.79 1.38
CA SER A 157 25.16 1.27 0.35
C SER A 157 26.11 0.11 0.09
N THR A 158 25.98 -0.53 -1.07
CA THR A 158 27.05 -1.42 -1.54
C THR A 158 28.19 -0.54 -2.01
N ALA A 159 29.43 -0.89 -1.62
CA ALA A 159 30.66 -0.25 -2.07
C ALA A 159 30.58 0.15 -3.54
N ALA A 160 31.09 1.36 -3.84
CA ALA A 160 31.10 2.02 -5.14
C ALA A 160 30.91 1.06 -6.32
N SER A 161 29.80 1.19 -7.05
CA SER A 161 29.58 0.35 -8.22
C SER A 161 30.53 0.80 -9.33
N ASP A 162 31.45 -0.07 -9.69
CA ASP A 162 32.30 0.10 -10.87
C ASP A 162 31.44 0.16 -12.13
N LYS A 163 31.60 1.21 -12.92
CA LYS A 163 30.96 1.37 -14.23
C LYS A 163 32.01 1.40 -15.33
N LEU A 164 31.93 0.44 -16.24
CA LEU A 164 32.80 0.38 -17.42
C LEU A 164 32.55 1.58 -18.34
N ILE A 165 33.60 2.38 -18.60
CA ILE A 165 33.55 3.49 -19.57
C ILE A 165 33.89 2.98 -20.97
N PHE A 166 34.96 2.19 -21.09
CA PHE A 166 35.26 1.43 -22.29
C PHE A 166 36.04 0.16 -21.92
N GLU A 167 35.75 -0.91 -22.65
CA GLU A 167 36.42 -2.20 -22.53
C GLU A 167 37.77 -2.24 -23.26
N ARG A 168 38.56 -3.25 -22.90
CA ARG A 168 39.73 -3.73 -23.66
C ARG A 168 39.30 -4.07 -25.09
N ASP A 169 40.27 -4.11 -26.01
CA ASP A 169 40.05 -4.42 -27.43
C ASP A 169 39.11 -3.42 -28.16
N SER A 170 38.80 -2.30 -27.50
CA SER A 170 37.95 -1.25 -28.05
C SER A 170 38.62 -0.54 -29.22
N GLU A 171 37.81 0.13 -30.04
CA GLU A 171 38.29 0.88 -31.21
C GLU A 171 38.88 2.24 -30.83
N TRP A 172 40.04 2.58 -31.41
CA TRP A 172 40.70 3.86 -31.20
C TRP A 172 41.04 4.52 -32.54
N LYS A 173 41.12 5.85 -32.51
CA LYS A 173 41.85 6.61 -33.51
C LYS A 173 43.33 6.52 -33.17
N TYR A 174 44.18 6.23 -34.16
CA TYR A 174 45.63 6.14 -33.95
C TYR A 174 46.44 6.90 -35.01
N PHE A 175 47.63 7.34 -34.61
CA PHE A 175 48.59 8.03 -35.46
C PHE A 175 50.00 7.54 -35.14
N ARG A 176 50.76 7.18 -36.18
CA ARG A 176 52.14 6.69 -36.05
C ARG A 176 53.06 7.84 -35.64
N GLY A 177 53.97 7.58 -34.71
CA GLY A 177 55.00 8.53 -34.26
C GLY A 177 56.12 8.78 -35.26
N ILE A 178 55.77 9.16 -36.49
CA ILE A 178 56.72 9.58 -37.54
C ILE A 178 56.89 11.10 -37.58
N GLN A 179 55.95 11.83 -36.96
CA GLN A 179 55.95 13.28 -36.76
C GLN A 179 54.99 13.62 -35.61
N GLU A 180 55.00 14.87 -35.15
CA GLU A 180 53.96 15.34 -34.22
C GLU A 180 52.60 15.42 -34.91
N PRO A 181 51.50 15.00 -34.26
CA PRO A 181 50.15 15.27 -34.73
C PRO A 181 49.81 16.75 -34.50
N LEU A 182 50.05 17.57 -35.52
CA LEU A 182 49.80 19.01 -35.48
C LEU A 182 48.40 19.34 -35.98
N GLY A 183 47.66 20.10 -35.18
CA GLY A 183 46.37 20.70 -35.55
C GLY A 183 46.51 22.22 -35.71
N PRO A 184 45.67 22.87 -36.54
CA PRO A 184 45.77 24.31 -36.78
C PRO A 184 45.40 25.17 -35.55
N GLU A 185 44.54 24.65 -34.66
CA GLU A 185 43.98 25.42 -33.53
C GLU A 185 44.02 24.66 -32.20
N TYR A 186 43.87 23.33 -32.23
CA TYR A 186 43.78 22.48 -31.04
C TYR A 186 44.92 21.48 -30.99
N CYS A 187 45.31 21.07 -29.78
CA CYS A 187 46.25 19.99 -29.56
C CYS A 187 45.57 18.62 -29.70
N TRP A 188 46.32 17.59 -30.06
CA TRP A 188 45.81 16.22 -30.23
C TRP A 188 45.34 15.55 -28.93
N GLN A 189 45.35 16.21 -27.78
CA GLN A 189 44.70 15.73 -26.56
C GLN A 189 43.32 16.37 -26.33
N GLU A 190 42.89 17.24 -27.23
CA GLU A 190 41.62 17.97 -27.14
C GLU A 190 40.52 17.35 -28.00
N THR A 191 39.27 17.42 -27.52
CA THR A 191 38.08 16.90 -28.20
C THR A 191 37.82 17.56 -29.56
N ARG A 192 38.30 18.79 -29.76
CA ARG A 192 38.06 19.60 -30.98
C ARG A 192 39.17 19.49 -32.04
N PHE A 193 40.22 18.74 -31.75
CA PHE A 193 41.27 18.45 -32.73
C PHE A 193 40.71 17.67 -33.91
N ASP A 194 41.13 18.04 -35.11
CA ASP A 194 40.77 17.37 -36.35
C ASP A 194 41.62 16.11 -36.54
N ASP A 195 41.05 14.95 -36.22
CA ASP A 195 41.65 13.62 -36.40
C ASP A 195 41.11 12.90 -37.66
N THR A 196 40.63 13.63 -38.67
CA THR A 196 40.13 13.04 -39.92
C THR A 196 41.20 12.24 -40.68
N GLN A 197 42.47 12.63 -40.54
CA GLN A 197 43.61 11.94 -41.16
C GLN A 197 44.16 10.78 -40.31
N TRP A 198 43.63 10.57 -39.10
CA TRP A 198 44.04 9.46 -38.25
C TRP A 198 43.32 8.18 -38.67
N GLU A 199 44.07 7.09 -38.67
CA GLU A 199 43.52 5.75 -38.88
C GLU A 199 42.69 5.33 -37.67
N THR A 200 41.86 4.31 -37.87
CA THR A 200 40.99 3.75 -36.84
C THR A 200 41.23 2.24 -36.79
N GLY A 201 41.34 1.68 -35.59
CA GLY A 201 41.52 0.25 -35.39
C GLY A 201 41.25 -0.19 -33.95
N PRO A 202 40.94 -1.47 -33.73
CA PRO A 202 40.77 -2.04 -32.39
C PRO A 202 42.12 -2.23 -31.68
N ALA A 203 42.13 -2.06 -30.37
CA ALA A 203 43.21 -2.55 -29.51
C ALA A 203 43.20 -4.11 -29.47
N PRO A 204 44.29 -4.78 -29.03
CA PRO A 204 45.61 -4.22 -28.75
C PRO A 204 46.23 -3.60 -30.00
N PHE A 205 47.02 -2.55 -29.83
CA PHE A 205 47.92 -2.06 -30.86
C PHE A 205 49.28 -2.68 -30.65
N TYR A 206 49.78 -3.45 -31.62
CA TYR A 206 50.90 -4.34 -31.33
C TYR A 206 51.84 -4.65 -32.50
N TYR A 207 53.08 -4.98 -32.20
CA TYR A 207 53.93 -5.83 -33.05
C TYR A 207 54.88 -6.64 -32.16
N GLY A 208 55.43 -7.74 -32.67
CA GLY A 208 56.23 -8.66 -31.85
C GLY A 208 55.32 -9.49 -30.95
N ASP A 209 54.96 -8.94 -29.80
CA ASP A 209 54.10 -9.56 -28.79
C ASP A 209 52.63 -9.15 -28.93
N GLY A 210 51.72 -10.03 -28.49
CA GLY A 210 50.28 -9.85 -28.62
C GLY A 210 49.66 -10.47 -29.87
N THR A 211 48.33 -10.62 -29.85
CA THR A 211 47.52 -11.08 -30.99
C THR A 211 46.14 -10.42 -30.96
N GLY A 212 45.47 -10.32 -32.10
CA GLY A 212 44.20 -9.58 -32.22
C GLY A 212 44.42 -8.08 -32.29
N GLY A 213 43.37 -7.30 -32.54
CA GLY A 213 43.52 -5.85 -32.64
C GLY A 213 44.23 -5.36 -33.91
N THR A 214 45.03 -4.30 -33.77
CA THR A 214 45.69 -3.58 -34.85
C THR A 214 47.19 -3.92 -34.89
N PHE A 215 47.59 -4.65 -35.93
CA PHE A 215 48.99 -5.01 -36.14
C PHE A 215 49.80 -3.86 -36.75
N LEU A 216 50.87 -3.45 -36.06
CA LEU A 216 51.81 -2.39 -36.41
C LEU A 216 53.11 -2.95 -36.98
N GLY A 217 52.99 -3.84 -37.98
CA GLY A 217 54.15 -4.51 -38.60
C GLY A 217 55.18 -3.58 -39.26
N ASP A 218 54.86 -2.29 -39.35
CA ASP A 218 55.74 -1.26 -39.89
C ASP A 218 56.41 -0.37 -38.84
N MET A 219 56.25 -0.65 -37.55
CA MET A 219 56.82 0.13 -36.45
C MET A 219 58.33 -0.07 -36.29
N GLN A 220 58.76 -1.33 -36.25
CA GLN A 220 60.17 -1.67 -36.00
C GLN A 220 61.09 -0.96 -36.98
N LYS A 221 62.12 -0.26 -36.46
CA LYS A 221 63.10 0.55 -37.22
C LYS A 221 62.53 1.77 -37.96
N ARG A 222 61.25 2.14 -37.78
CA ARG A 222 60.65 3.32 -38.45
C ARG A 222 60.14 4.38 -37.49
N TYR A 223 59.41 4.01 -36.44
CA TYR A 223 58.98 4.90 -35.36
C TYR A 223 58.92 4.16 -34.02
N CYS A 224 58.97 4.87 -32.90
CA CYS A 224 59.03 4.28 -31.55
C CYS A 224 57.85 4.71 -30.66
N THR A 225 56.91 5.49 -31.19
CA THR A 225 55.74 5.93 -30.45
C THR A 225 54.45 5.78 -31.24
N LEU A 226 53.35 5.64 -30.52
CA LEU A 226 52.01 5.60 -31.08
C LEU A 226 51.12 6.58 -30.32
N TYR A 227 50.38 7.39 -31.06
CA TYR A 227 49.37 8.27 -30.49
C TYR A 227 48.00 7.60 -30.64
N LEU A 228 47.23 7.58 -29.56
CA LEU A 228 45.90 7.01 -29.48
C LEU A 228 44.91 8.04 -28.95
N ARG A 229 43.71 8.06 -29.50
CA ARG A 229 42.61 8.93 -29.05
C ARG A 229 41.30 8.17 -29.08
N ARG A 230 40.46 8.37 -28.07
CA ARG A 230 39.10 7.82 -28.01
C ARG A 230 38.16 8.79 -27.30
N LEU A 231 36.99 8.99 -27.88
CA LEU A 231 35.91 9.73 -27.25
C LEU A 231 35.10 8.80 -26.35
N PHE A 232 34.68 9.31 -25.20
CA PHE A 232 33.76 8.62 -24.29
C PHE A 232 32.75 9.60 -23.71
N ARG A 233 31.69 9.08 -23.10
CA ARG A 233 30.61 9.90 -22.51
C ARG A 233 30.57 9.73 -21.00
N VAL A 234 30.37 10.84 -20.31
CA VAL A 234 30.13 10.91 -18.87
C VAL A 234 28.80 11.61 -18.66
N ASP A 235 27.87 10.92 -17.99
CA ASP A 235 26.52 11.43 -17.75
C ASP A 235 26.53 12.50 -16.65
N ASP A 236 27.21 12.22 -15.55
CA ASP A 236 27.39 13.10 -14.42
C ASP A 236 28.80 12.93 -13.84
N PRO A 237 29.72 13.90 -14.06
CA PRO A 237 31.08 13.81 -13.54
C PRO A 237 31.14 13.95 -12.01
N ASP A 238 30.13 14.57 -11.39
CA ASP A 238 30.09 14.75 -9.93
C ASP A 238 29.79 13.42 -9.22
N ASN A 239 29.21 12.44 -9.93
CA ASN A 239 28.91 11.11 -9.40
C ASN A 239 30.07 10.10 -9.59
N ILE A 240 31.24 10.57 -10.05
CA ILE A 240 32.44 9.77 -10.24
C ILE A 240 33.50 10.28 -9.27
N SER A 241 33.98 9.43 -8.39
CA SER A 241 34.96 9.80 -7.37
C SER A 241 36.39 9.34 -7.69
N GLY A 242 36.51 8.32 -8.54
CA GLY A 242 37.79 7.82 -9.05
C GLY A 242 37.64 7.18 -10.43
N LEU A 243 38.77 6.97 -11.10
CA LEU A 243 38.84 6.12 -12.28
C LEU A 243 39.95 5.08 -12.09
N ASP A 244 39.70 3.87 -12.57
CA ASP A 244 40.73 2.84 -12.68
C ASP A 244 41.07 2.65 -14.17
N PHE A 245 42.32 2.96 -14.52
CA PHE A 245 42.87 2.73 -15.84
C PHE A 245 43.62 1.40 -15.84
N ILE A 246 43.06 0.44 -16.56
CA ILE A 246 43.54 -0.94 -16.59
C ILE A 246 44.21 -1.16 -17.94
N VAL A 247 45.50 -1.46 -17.95
CA VAL A 247 46.31 -1.45 -19.17
C VAL A 247 47.36 -2.57 -19.19
N ASP A 248 47.54 -3.19 -20.35
CA ASP A 248 48.70 -4.01 -20.70
C ASP A 248 49.52 -3.19 -21.70
N PHE A 249 50.82 -2.99 -21.45
CA PHE A 249 51.66 -2.08 -22.24
C PHE A 249 53.13 -2.48 -22.29
N ASP A 250 53.83 -1.98 -23.31
CA ASP A 250 55.27 -2.14 -23.51
C ASP A 250 55.78 -0.97 -24.38
N ASP A 251 56.73 -0.12 -23.95
CA ASP A 251 57.48 -0.07 -22.67
C ASP A 251 56.92 0.98 -21.68
N GLY A 252 56.14 1.93 -22.19
CA GLY A 252 55.68 3.07 -21.43
C GLY A 252 54.57 3.83 -22.13
N PHE A 253 53.93 4.74 -21.40
CA PHE A 253 52.90 5.59 -21.95
C PHE A 253 52.67 6.85 -21.11
N ARG A 254 52.14 7.88 -21.76
CA ARG A 254 51.56 9.05 -21.09
C ARG A 254 50.10 9.21 -21.51
N MET A 255 49.25 9.56 -20.57
CA MET A 255 47.81 9.67 -20.78
C MET A 255 47.26 11.03 -20.37
N TRP A 256 46.33 11.52 -21.18
CA TRP A 256 45.57 12.73 -20.93
C TRP A 256 44.08 12.44 -21.01
N ILE A 257 43.31 13.15 -20.19
CA ILE A 257 41.86 13.26 -20.34
C ILE A 257 41.53 14.74 -20.50
N ASN A 258 40.85 15.09 -21.59
CA ASN A 258 40.52 16.49 -21.93
C ASN A 258 41.73 17.45 -21.84
N ASN A 259 42.88 17.06 -22.39
CA ASN A 259 44.15 17.82 -22.37
C ASN A 259 44.78 18.02 -20.97
N LYS A 260 44.25 17.39 -19.92
CA LYS A 260 44.90 17.31 -18.62
C LYS A 260 45.69 16.00 -18.55
N GLU A 261 47.00 16.10 -18.30
CA GLU A 261 47.83 14.91 -18.02
C GLU A 261 47.34 14.27 -16.71
N VAL A 262 47.05 12.97 -16.75
CA VAL A 262 46.49 12.21 -15.62
C VAL A 262 47.38 11.05 -15.19
N LEU A 263 48.23 10.52 -16.08
CA LEU A 263 49.12 9.40 -15.80
C LEU A 263 50.33 9.41 -16.75
N SER A 264 51.51 9.07 -16.23
CA SER A 264 52.75 8.96 -17.02
C SER A 264 53.64 7.87 -16.45
N ILE A 265 53.88 6.81 -17.22
CA ILE A 265 54.69 5.64 -16.85
C ILE A 265 55.83 5.48 -17.85
N ASN A 266 57.08 5.42 -17.36
CA ASN A 266 58.29 5.23 -18.16
C ASN A 266 58.47 6.26 -19.31
N VAL A 267 58.06 7.51 -19.11
CA VAL A 267 58.16 8.57 -20.14
C VAL A 267 59.08 9.71 -19.70
N PRO A 268 59.97 10.23 -20.58
CA PRO A 268 60.82 11.38 -20.27
C PRO A 268 60.01 12.66 -20.02
N SER A 269 60.59 13.60 -19.28
CA SER A 269 59.93 14.87 -18.96
C SER A 269 59.52 15.68 -20.20
N SER A 270 60.40 15.73 -21.21
CA SER A 270 60.08 16.28 -22.53
C SER A 270 59.72 15.16 -23.49
N LEU A 271 58.43 15.06 -23.79
CA LEU A 271 57.87 14.06 -24.69
C LEU A 271 57.70 14.62 -26.09
N LYS A 272 58.21 13.89 -27.09
CA LYS A 272 58.10 14.16 -28.52
C LYS A 272 57.79 12.86 -29.25
N PHE A 273 57.41 12.96 -30.52
CA PHE A 273 57.10 11.79 -31.37
C PHE A 273 58.24 10.78 -31.48
N ASN A 274 59.49 11.21 -31.33
CA ASN A 274 60.69 10.38 -31.41
C ASN A 274 61.43 10.22 -30.07
N SER A 275 60.76 10.53 -28.95
CA SER A 275 61.29 10.22 -27.63
C SER A 275 61.36 8.70 -27.45
N PHE A 276 62.21 8.26 -26.53
CA PHE A 276 62.24 6.88 -26.04
C PHE A 276 61.75 6.79 -24.60
N ALA A 277 61.26 5.62 -24.21
CA ALA A 277 60.86 5.32 -22.85
C ALA A 277 62.07 5.48 -21.92
N SER A 278 61.83 5.90 -20.68
CA SER A 278 62.89 6.11 -19.68
C SER A 278 63.30 4.82 -18.96
N ASP A 279 62.46 3.78 -19.04
CA ASP A 279 62.68 2.46 -18.46
C ASP A 279 62.01 1.40 -19.34
N GLN A 280 62.30 0.13 -19.08
CA GLN A 280 61.72 -1.01 -19.79
C GLN A 280 60.47 -1.55 -19.09
N HIS A 281 59.52 -2.07 -19.86
CA HIS A 281 58.35 -2.79 -19.33
C HIS A 281 57.87 -3.82 -20.36
N GLU A 282 57.58 -5.04 -19.93
CA GLU A 282 57.16 -6.12 -20.83
C GLU A 282 55.65 -6.32 -20.75
N SER A 283 55.02 -6.52 -21.90
CA SER A 283 53.59 -6.86 -21.96
C SER A 283 53.28 -8.27 -21.45
N GLY A 284 52.01 -8.52 -21.08
CA GLY A 284 51.50 -9.86 -20.79
C GLY A 284 50.52 -9.95 -19.61
N GLU A 285 50.48 -8.95 -18.74
CA GLU A 285 49.53 -8.85 -17.63
C GLU A 285 48.94 -7.44 -17.58
N PHE A 286 47.66 -7.36 -17.25
CA PHE A 286 47.00 -6.07 -17.08
C PHE A 286 47.30 -5.49 -15.70
N GLU A 287 47.78 -4.25 -15.69
CA GLU A 287 47.99 -3.45 -14.48
C GLU A 287 46.89 -2.43 -14.29
N THR A 288 46.59 -2.10 -13.04
CA THR A 288 45.57 -1.09 -12.69
C THR A 288 46.22 0.13 -12.07
N PHE A 289 45.94 1.29 -12.65
CA PHE A 289 46.37 2.59 -12.14
C PHE A 289 45.16 3.41 -11.71
N GLU A 290 45.16 3.79 -10.44
CA GLU A 290 44.13 4.66 -9.89
C GLU A 290 44.35 6.12 -10.30
N ILE A 291 43.29 6.77 -10.76
CA ILE A 291 43.30 8.19 -11.14
C ILE A 291 42.33 8.94 -10.23
N ALA A 292 42.90 9.72 -9.32
CA ALA A 292 42.15 10.53 -8.38
C ALA A 292 41.64 11.84 -8.99
N ASN A 293 40.66 12.45 -8.30
CA ASN A 293 40.12 13.78 -8.60
C ASN A 293 39.56 13.94 -10.04
N PRO A 294 38.70 13.01 -10.52
CA PRO A 294 38.13 13.07 -11.86
C PRO A 294 37.34 14.35 -12.16
N SER A 295 36.73 14.97 -11.14
CA SER A 295 36.05 16.27 -11.25
C SER A 295 36.95 17.41 -11.78
N SER A 296 38.27 17.29 -11.66
CA SER A 296 39.23 18.29 -12.15
C SER A 296 39.47 18.25 -13.66
N PHE A 297 39.08 17.17 -14.35
CA PHE A 297 39.33 16.99 -15.78
C PHE A 297 38.15 16.41 -16.58
N LEU A 298 37.21 15.70 -15.95
CA LEU A 298 35.99 15.24 -16.61
C LEU A 298 35.00 16.38 -16.83
N LYS A 299 34.20 16.24 -17.88
CA LYS A 299 33.12 17.16 -18.25
C LYS A 299 31.85 16.36 -18.47
N LYS A 300 30.70 16.95 -18.13
CA LYS A 300 29.41 16.37 -18.53
C LYS A 300 29.32 16.27 -20.05
N GLY A 301 28.94 15.11 -20.56
CA GLY A 301 28.85 14.81 -21.99
C GLY A 301 30.12 14.17 -22.55
N VAL A 302 30.57 14.66 -23.70
CA VAL A 302 31.69 14.04 -24.45
C VAL A 302 33.03 14.46 -23.87
N ASN A 303 33.84 13.46 -23.54
CA ASN A 303 35.21 13.57 -23.08
C ASN A 303 36.14 12.88 -24.08
N ILE A 304 37.42 13.19 -24.01
CA ILE A 304 38.46 12.48 -24.77
C ILE A 304 39.50 11.92 -23.82
N ILE A 305 39.90 10.67 -24.07
CA ILE A 305 41.12 10.07 -23.56
C ILE A 305 42.14 10.02 -24.70
N ALA A 306 43.37 10.39 -24.40
CA ALA A 306 44.48 10.42 -25.33
C ALA A 306 45.68 9.73 -24.70
N ILE A 307 46.35 8.83 -25.43
CA ILE A 307 47.50 8.08 -24.93
C ILE A 307 48.65 8.20 -25.92
N HIS A 308 49.86 8.42 -25.43
CA HIS A 308 51.10 8.39 -26.20
C HIS A 308 51.93 7.22 -25.70
N GLY A 309 51.82 6.07 -26.38
CA GLY A 309 52.61 4.88 -26.10
C GLY A 309 54.01 5.00 -26.69
N ILE A 310 55.02 4.44 -26.03
CA ILE A 310 56.43 4.67 -26.33
C ILE A 310 57.28 3.44 -26.03
N ASN A 311 58.22 3.15 -26.94
CA ASN A 311 59.26 2.13 -26.75
C ASN A 311 60.57 2.75 -26.25
N VAL A 312 61.38 1.93 -25.58
CA VAL A 312 62.72 2.25 -25.09
C VAL A 312 63.74 2.44 -26.22
N SER A 313 63.47 1.92 -27.42
CA SER A 313 64.32 2.15 -28.58
C SER A 313 63.59 2.05 -29.91
N GLN A 314 64.19 2.64 -30.95
CA GLN A 314 63.72 2.55 -32.33
C GLN A 314 63.80 1.12 -32.92
N THR A 315 64.54 0.24 -32.27
CA THR A 315 64.80 -1.15 -32.69
C THR A 315 64.22 -2.17 -31.72
N SER A 316 63.25 -1.80 -30.87
CA SER A 316 62.60 -2.76 -29.96
C SER A 316 62.06 -3.98 -30.72
N SER A 317 61.98 -5.12 -30.05
CA SER A 317 61.44 -6.35 -30.64
C SER A 317 59.93 -6.30 -30.82
N ASP A 318 59.28 -5.47 -30.02
CA ASP A 318 57.87 -5.50 -29.67
C ASP A 318 57.34 -4.09 -29.37
N PHE A 319 56.02 -4.01 -29.27
CA PHE A 319 55.24 -2.91 -28.70
C PHE A 319 53.85 -3.49 -28.44
N LEU A 320 53.24 -3.12 -27.32
CA LEU A 320 51.86 -3.45 -27.05
C LEU A 320 51.21 -2.31 -26.28
N ILE A 321 49.94 -2.03 -26.59
CA ILE A 321 49.09 -1.27 -25.68
C ILE A 321 47.63 -1.72 -25.83
N ASN A 322 47.01 -2.09 -24.73
CA ASN A 322 45.59 -2.43 -24.63
C ASN A 322 45.02 -1.89 -23.34
N ALA A 323 43.96 -1.11 -23.42
CA ALA A 323 43.47 -0.34 -22.29
C ALA A 323 41.97 -0.46 -22.09
N GLU A 324 41.59 -0.34 -20.83
CA GLU A 324 40.24 -0.32 -20.30
C GLU A 324 40.14 0.82 -19.26
N LEU A 325 38.97 1.43 -19.16
CA LEU A 325 38.71 2.48 -18.19
C LEU A 325 37.40 2.21 -17.49
N VAL A 326 37.46 2.20 -16.16
CA VAL A 326 36.34 2.00 -15.26
C VAL A 326 36.19 3.26 -14.40
N SER A 327 34.96 3.72 -14.20
CA SER A 327 34.66 4.76 -13.21
C SER A 327 34.17 4.15 -11.91
N ILE A 328 34.61 4.75 -10.81
CA ILE A 328 34.17 4.44 -9.46
C ILE A 328 33.08 5.43 -9.08
N GLU A 329 31.89 4.93 -8.71
CA GLU A 329 30.80 5.78 -8.24
C GLU A 329 31.16 6.46 -6.92
N ALA A 330 30.78 7.73 -6.80
CA ALA A 330 30.96 8.48 -5.57
C ALA A 330 29.98 8.01 -4.49
N ASP A 331 30.50 7.70 -3.30
CA ASP A 331 29.70 7.66 -2.08
C ASP A 331 29.90 8.97 -1.30
N PHE A 332 28.80 9.58 -0.89
CA PHE A 332 28.78 10.81 -0.11
C PHE A 332 28.21 10.61 1.29
N ASN A 333 27.81 9.39 1.62
CA ASN A 333 27.24 9.07 2.92
C ASN A 333 28.39 8.62 3.82
N PRO A 334 28.62 9.28 4.96
CA PRO A 334 29.52 8.75 5.96
C PRO A 334 28.92 7.48 6.59
N PRO A 335 29.78 6.59 7.13
CA PRO A 335 29.29 5.48 7.92
C PRO A 335 28.54 6.01 9.15
N LEU A 336 27.54 5.28 9.62
CA LEU A 336 26.70 5.59 10.78
C LEU A 336 26.61 4.36 11.68
N VAL A 337 26.33 4.51 12.97
CA VAL A 337 25.99 3.37 13.84
C VAL A 337 24.54 2.96 13.60
N ALA A 338 24.38 1.85 12.87
CA ALA A 338 23.09 1.25 12.58
C ALA A 338 22.44 0.61 13.82
N PHE A 339 23.24 -0.06 14.66
CA PHE A 339 22.73 -0.72 15.87
C PHE A 339 23.84 -1.02 16.90
N ILE A 340 23.50 -0.89 18.19
CA ILE A 340 24.38 -1.24 19.32
C ILE A 340 23.74 -2.36 20.15
N SER A 341 24.52 -3.38 20.48
CA SER A 341 24.14 -4.48 21.38
C SER A 341 25.11 -4.61 22.56
N PRO A 342 24.63 -4.65 23.81
CA PRO A 342 23.23 -4.55 24.21
C PRO A 342 22.65 -3.15 23.98
N LYS A 343 21.34 -3.07 23.74
CA LYS A 343 20.63 -1.79 23.69
C LYS A 343 20.80 -1.03 25.00
N SER A 344 20.84 0.30 24.92
CA SER A 344 20.84 1.17 26.10
C SER A 344 19.71 0.78 27.07
N GLY A 345 20.05 0.63 28.35
CA GLY A 345 19.13 0.18 29.38
C GLY A 345 19.83 -0.58 30.50
N LYS A 346 19.02 -1.27 31.31
CA LYS A 346 19.54 -2.04 32.44
C LYS A 346 20.17 -3.35 31.95
N VAL A 347 21.47 -3.46 32.14
CA VAL A 347 22.25 -4.69 31.91
C VAL A 347 22.79 -5.20 33.25
N SER A 348 22.91 -6.53 33.39
CA SER A 348 23.44 -7.14 34.63
C SER A 348 24.94 -6.91 34.79
N GLN A 349 25.69 -6.95 33.68
CA GLN A 349 27.08 -6.53 33.54
C GLN A 349 27.33 -6.12 32.09
N LEU A 350 28.01 -4.99 31.87
CA LEU A 350 28.47 -4.59 30.54
C LEU A 350 29.93 -5.04 30.38
N ARG A 351 30.17 -6.08 29.58
CA ARG A 351 31.52 -6.59 29.26
C ARG A 351 31.84 -6.54 27.80
N GLN A 352 30.81 -6.56 26.95
CA GLN A 352 30.96 -6.52 25.52
C GLN A 352 29.91 -5.61 24.92
N VAL A 353 30.32 -4.87 23.90
CA VAL A 353 29.46 -4.01 23.10
C VAL A 353 29.74 -4.34 21.64
N THR A 354 28.71 -4.76 20.92
CA THR A 354 28.75 -4.95 19.47
C THR A 354 28.15 -3.73 18.80
N ILE A 355 28.93 -3.10 17.93
CA ILE A 355 28.54 -2.00 17.06
C ILE A 355 28.35 -2.57 15.65
N HIS A 356 27.20 -2.28 15.06
CA HIS A 356 26.93 -2.47 13.64
C HIS A 356 26.90 -1.10 12.98
N PHE A 357 27.75 -0.90 11.98
CA PHE A 357 27.76 0.28 11.14
C PHE A 357 26.78 0.12 9.97
N SER A 358 26.39 1.22 9.33
CA SER A 358 25.54 1.24 8.13
C SER A 358 26.23 0.64 6.90
N GLU A 359 27.56 0.59 6.93
CA GLU A 359 28.41 0.11 5.85
C GLU A 359 29.77 -0.35 6.40
N PRO A 360 30.60 -1.03 5.59
CA PRO A 360 31.93 -1.45 6.01
C PRO A 360 32.82 -0.27 6.38
N VAL A 361 33.51 -0.38 7.51
CA VAL A 361 34.44 0.64 8.01
C VAL A 361 35.87 0.14 8.06
N THR A 362 36.81 1.08 7.95
CA THR A 362 38.24 0.90 8.15
C THR A 362 38.76 1.91 9.18
N GLY A 363 39.96 1.68 9.71
CA GLY A 363 40.58 2.58 10.69
C GLY A 363 39.93 2.55 12.07
N ILE A 364 39.08 1.54 12.34
CA ILE A 364 38.55 1.25 13.67
C ILE A 364 39.55 0.44 14.48
N ASP A 365 39.75 0.83 15.74
CA ASP A 365 40.69 0.26 16.70
C ASP A 365 40.03 0.11 18.08
N ALA A 366 40.62 -0.70 18.96
CA ALA A 366 40.05 -0.97 20.29
C ALA A 366 39.98 0.28 21.20
N ASP A 367 40.81 1.29 20.95
CA ASP A 367 40.82 2.56 21.68
C ASP A 367 39.81 3.58 21.16
N ASP A 368 39.04 3.25 20.12
CA ASP A 368 38.01 4.15 19.58
C ASP A 368 36.73 4.17 20.43
N LEU A 369 36.37 3.06 21.06
CA LEU A 369 35.18 3.00 21.92
C LEU A 369 35.60 3.04 23.39
N LEU A 370 35.14 4.06 24.10
CA LEU A 370 35.47 4.31 25.49
C LEU A 370 34.28 3.98 26.38
N LEU A 371 34.52 3.23 27.46
CA LEU A 371 33.57 3.01 28.55
C LEU A 371 34.03 3.81 29.76
N GLU A 372 33.21 4.78 30.20
CA GLU A 372 33.60 5.72 31.28
C GLU A 372 34.93 6.45 30.98
N GLY A 373 35.18 6.74 29.70
CA GLY A 373 36.41 7.36 29.22
C GLY A 373 37.64 6.43 29.21
N GLN A 374 37.48 5.13 29.46
CA GLN A 374 38.55 4.14 29.32
C GLN A 374 38.39 3.32 28.03
N PRO A 375 39.45 3.09 27.25
CA PRO A 375 39.38 2.33 26.00
C PRO A 375 39.01 0.86 26.24
N ALA A 376 38.49 0.20 25.21
CA ALA A 376 38.26 -1.24 25.25
C ALA A 376 39.59 -2.01 25.38
N GLU A 377 39.55 -3.15 26.08
CA GLU A 377 40.71 -4.03 26.24
C GLU A 377 40.97 -4.90 25.01
N GLY A 378 39.96 -5.06 24.17
CA GLY A 378 40.07 -5.83 22.94
C GLY A 378 38.92 -5.54 21.99
N MET A 379 39.16 -5.82 20.71
CA MET A 379 38.19 -5.67 19.64
C MET A 379 38.32 -6.84 18.66
N GLU A 380 37.19 -7.36 18.21
CA GLU A 380 37.12 -8.31 17.11
C GLU A 380 35.95 -7.97 16.19
N GLY A 381 36.09 -8.24 14.90
CA GLY A 381 35.08 -7.87 13.93
C GLY A 381 35.61 -7.84 12.52
N LYS A 382 34.75 -7.50 11.59
CA LYS A 382 35.09 -7.27 10.19
C LYS A 382 34.00 -6.47 9.51
N ASN A 383 34.36 -5.80 8.42
CA ASN A 383 33.45 -5.04 7.59
C ASN A 383 32.68 -4.00 8.44
N ASP A 384 31.38 -4.21 8.63
CA ASP A 384 30.44 -3.33 9.30
C ASP A 384 30.16 -3.71 10.76
N THR A 385 30.70 -4.83 11.25
CA THR A 385 30.32 -5.37 12.56
C THR A 385 31.53 -5.60 13.45
N TRP A 386 31.57 -4.91 14.59
CA TRP A 386 32.70 -4.89 15.51
C TRP A 386 32.24 -5.07 16.96
N THR A 387 32.91 -5.95 17.70
CA THR A 387 32.63 -6.23 19.11
C THR A 387 33.82 -5.81 19.97
N PHE A 388 33.56 -4.90 20.88
CA PHE A 388 34.50 -4.37 21.86
C PHE A 388 34.33 -5.11 23.19
N SER A 389 35.44 -5.39 23.86
CA SER A 389 35.46 -6.03 25.18
C SER A 389 36.04 -5.09 26.23
N PHE A 390 35.38 -5.02 27.38
CA PHE A 390 35.72 -4.12 28.48
C PHE A 390 35.95 -4.88 29.79
N PRO A 391 36.75 -4.33 30.71
CA PRO A 391 36.86 -4.87 32.05
C PRO A 391 35.52 -4.81 32.77
N PRO A 392 35.29 -5.67 33.79
CA PRO A 392 34.12 -5.56 34.63
C PRO A 392 34.08 -4.20 35.35
N ILE A 393 33.00 -3.45 35.16
CA ILE A 393 32.74 -2.21 35.90
C ILE A 393 31.97 -2.49 37.19
N ASP A 394 32.19 -1.62 38.19
CA ASP A 394 31.39 -1.60 39.41
C ASP A 394 29.94 -1.17 39.11
N TYR A 395 29.01 -1.48 40.01
CA TYR A 395 27.61 -1.13 39.85
C TYR A 395 27.42 0.40 39.77
N GLY A 396 26.80 0.88 38.70
CA GLY A 396 26.55 2.29 38.47
C GLY A 396 25.99 2.54 37.07
N ASP A 397 25.85 3.82 36.73
CA ASP A 397 25.62 4.22 35.34
C ASP A 397 26.90 3.96 34.53
N ALA A 398 26.70 3.54 33.28
CA ALA A 398 27.77 3.20 32.35
C ALA A 398 27.52 3.95 31.04
N VAL A 399 28.49 4.77 30.63
CA VAL A 399 28.43 5.65 29.48
C VAL A 399 29.49 5.22 28.48
N LEU A 400 29.03 4.99 27.25
CA LEU A 400 29.90 4.78 26.11
C LEU A 400 30.10 6.10 25.39
N THR A 401 31.32 6.36 24.94
CA THR A 401 31.66 7.52 24.12
C THR A 401 32.68 7.11 23.08
N TRP A 402 32.66 7.75 21.92
CA TRP A 402 33.72 7.64 20.94
C TRP A 402 34.96 8.43 21.36
N ASN A 403 36.13 7.92 20.96
CA ASN A 403 37.37 8.66 21.03
C ASN A 403 37.36 9.75 19.95
N PRO A 404 37.47 11.04 20.31
CA PRO A 404 37.37 12.13 19.32
C PRO A 404 38.52 12.13 18.29
N ASP A 405 39.60 11.38 18.53
CA ASP A 405 40.74 11.24 17.62
C ASP A 405 40.68 9.94 16.79
N HIS A 406 39.52 9.24 16.77
CA HIS A 406 39.34 8.02 15.99
C HIS A 406 39.60 8.24 14.50
N LYS A 407 39.92 7.17 13.76
CA LYS A 407 40.18 7.22 12.31
C LYS A 407 39.17 6.42 11.49
N ILE A 408 38.03 6.13 12.10
CA ILE A 408 36.93 5.39 11.49
C ILE A 408 36.45 6.15 10.25
N GLN A 409 36.41 5.43 9.13
CA GLN A 409 35.92 5.90 7.84
C GLN A 409 35.36 4.71 7.07
N ASP A 410 34.55 4.95 6.04
CA ASP A 410 34.04 3.87 5.20
C ASP A 410 35.12 3.27 4.27
N THR A 411 34.68 2.46 3.30
CA THR A 411 35.53 1.91 2.23
C THR A 411 35.38 2.64 0.88
N ALA A 412 34.71 3.79 0.86
CA ALA A 412 34.54 4.56 -0.36
C ALA A 412 35.89 5.12 -0.86
N ARG A 413 35.91 5.60 -2.11
CA ARG A 413 37.10 6.23 -2.71
C ARG A 413 36.71 7.62 -3.17
N PRO A 414 37.12 8.71 -2.51
CA PRO A 414 37.83 8.73 -1.23
C PRO A 414 36.92 8.27 -0.08
N PRO A 415 37.48 7.79 1.04
CA PRO A 415 36.68 7.39 2.19
C PRO A 415 35.94 8.57 2.83
N ASN A 416 34.70 8.35 3.27
CA ASN A 416 33.98 9.30 4.10
C ASN A 416 34.26 9.01 5.59
N PRO A 417 34.66 10.02 6.39
CA PRO A 417 34.92 9.83 7.81
C PRO A 417 33.62 9.59 8.59
N PHE A 418 33.68 8.74 9.61
CA PHE A 418 32.61 8.59 10.61
C PHE A 418 32.43 9.91 11.38
N ASP A 419 31.18 10.36 11.55
CA ASP A 419 30.84 11.55 12.34
C ASP A 419 30.25 11.12 13.68
N ASP A 420 31.10 11.02 14.70
CA ASP A 420 30.73 10.65 16.07
C ASP A 420 29.85 11.69 16.79
N THR A 421 29.65 12.86 16.19
CA THR A 421 28.79 13.92 16.72
C THR A 421 27.39 13.94 16.12
N ALA A 422 27.12 13.07 15.15
CA ALA A 422 25.82 13.00 14.48
C ALA A 422 24.71 12.46 15.42
N VAL A 423 23.48 12.88 15.14
CA VAL A 423 22.32 12.56 16.00
C VAL A 423 22.02 11.05 15.95
N GLY A 424 22.21 10.37 17.07
CA GLY A 424 21.99 8.92 17.21
C GLY A 424 23.27 8.10 17.39
N GLU A 425 24.43 8.76 17.32
CA GLU A 425 25.76 8.12 17.41
C GLU A 425 26.33 8.06 18.85
N THR A 426 25.57 8.57 19.84
CA THR A 426 25.90 8.62 21.28
C THR A 426 24.95 7.81 22.15
#